data_AF-A0A2A4QF93-F1
#
_entry.id   AF-A0A2A4QF93-F1
#
_cell.length_a   1.000
_cell.length_b   1.000
_cell.length_c   1.000
_cell.angle_alpha   90.00
_cell.angle_beta   90.00
_cell.angle_gamma   90.00
#
_symmetry.space_group_name_H-M   'P 1'
#
loop_
_entity.id
_entity.type
_entity.pdbx_description
1 polymer ?
#
loop_
_entity_poly.entity_id
_entity_poly.type
_entity_poly.pdbx_seq_one_letter_code
_entity_poly.pdbx_strand_id
1 'polypeptide(L)'
;MAKYVYQELLDRQTKVTKTAGYTILGFFGLIFVFAKYVFVFEHILIPITAVFLVLMLLNLLLLEWHKRVFITYQLLIVFSYMTFVLMAWFTGGLNSPAIFIITVCPVAAFSSSKKQGLIWSAITFFTIIAMLINSNLVPESIITIQMQTSFSFFSIMFVLALSILISYLVNRSSFDVHRAFNRDSKELRDKSLRLENLTTLLNYSNDLMCVIDLGTLAIDDLNPVFKLKLGYELSEIRGGDFTQLIEKKEDTEQVIEEIKSLRDDQVMEFSCNMKCKDGSIKIYNWVGISKNGKMHASAREPA
;
A
#
# COMPACT_ATOMS: atom_id res chain seq x y z
N MET A 1 -1.49 9.50 -1.62
CA MET A 1 -2.16 8.18 -1.52
C MET A 1 -1.18 7.01 -1.56
N ALA A 2 -0.38 6.84 -2.62
CA ALA A 2 0.58 5.72 -2.74
C ALA A 2 1.60 5.57 -1.58
N LYS A 3 2.09 6.70 -1.04
CA LYS A 3 3.03 6.70 0.10
C LYS A 3 2.42 6.19 1.41
N TYR A 4 1.11 6.44 1.61
CA TYR A 4 0.38 6.02 2.82
C TYR A 4 0.07 4.52 2.78
N VAL A 5 -0.41 4.04 1.62
CA VAL A 5 -0.63 2.60 1.36
C VAL A 5 0.68 1.81 1.56
N TYR A 6 1.81 2.35 1.11
CA TYR A 6 3.11 1.69 1.28
C TYR A 6 3.58 1.62 2.75
N GLN A 7 3.34 2.67 3.54
CA GLN A 7 3.64 2.66 4.98
C GLN A 7 2.76 1.66 5.73
N GLU A 8 1.47 1.63 5.44
CA GLU A 8 0.54 0.70 6.09
C GLU A 8 0.87 -0.77 5.76
N LEU A 9 1.29 -1.02 4.51
CA LEU A 9 1.83 -2.31 4.08
C LEU A 9 3.09 -2.71 4.85
N LEU A 10 4.05 -1.79 4.98
CA LEU A 10 5.30 -2.01 5.71
C LEU A 10 5.05 -2.29 7.20
N ASP A 11 4.18 -1.53 7.86
CA ASP A 11 3.86 -1.73 9.27
C ASP A 11 3.18 -3.08 9.50
N ARG A 12 2.30 -3.47 8.59
CA ARG A 12 1.61 -4.75 8.65
C ARG A 12 2.55 -5.93 8.41
N GLN A 13 3.46 -5.83 7.44
CA GLN A 13 4.52 -6.81 7.22
C GLN A 13 5.46 -6.90 8.42
N THR A 14 5.85 -5.77 9.01
CA THR A 14 6.68 -5.71 10.23
C THR A 14 6.01 -6.47 11.37
N LYS A 15 4.70 -6.26 11.59
CA LYS A 15 3.94 -6.95 12.63
C LYS A 15 3.91 -8.46 12.40
N VAL A 16 3.68 -8.91 11.16
CA VAL A 16 3.67 -10.33 10.81
C VAL A 16 5.05 -10.96 11.04
N THR A 17 6.13 -10.31 10.59
CA THR A 17 7.51 -10.79 10.79
C THR A 17 7.86 -10.88 12.27
N LYS A 18 7.49 -9.87 13.08
CA LYS A 18 7.67 -9.91 14.54
C LYS A 18 6.90 -11.07 15.16
N THR A 19 5.62 -11.23 14.87
CA THR A 19 4.80 -12.31 15.43
C THR A 19 5.35 -13.70 15.07
N ALA A 20 5.72 -13.91 13.80
CA ALA A 20 6.32 -15.18 13.37
C ALA A 20 7.66 -15.44 14.07
N GLY A 21 8.54 -14.43 14.12
CA GLY A 21 9.84 -14.53 14.77
C GLY A 21 9.74 -14.83 16.27
N TYR A 22 8.88 -14.11 17.00
CA TYR A 22 8.67 -14.36 18.43
C TYR A 22 8.03 -15.72 18.71
N THR A 23 7.16 -16.22 17.82
CA THR A 23 6.58 -17.57 17.96
C THR A 23 7.66 -18.65 17.82
N ILE A 24 8.55 -18.51 16.82
CA ILE A 24 9.69 -19.43 16.64
C ILE A 24 10.63 -19.35 17.84
N LEU A 25 10.95 -18.13 18.30
CA LEU A 25 11.82 -17.90 19.46
C LEU A 25 11.24 -18.52 20.73
N GLY A 26 9.94 -18.34 20.99
CA GLY A 26 9.26 -18.92 22.14
C GLY A 26 9.26 -20.45 22.12
N PHE A 27 8.98 -21.05 20.95
CA PHE A 27 8.99 -22.50 20.79
C PHE A 27 10.37 -23.12 21.03
N PHE A 28 11.41 -22.62 20.35
CA PHE A 28 12.78 -23.11 20.55
C PHE A 28 13.33 -22.74 21.93
N GLY A 29 12.90 -21.62 22.50
CA GLY A 29 13.24 -21.21 23.87
C GLY A 29 12.70 -22.18 24.91
N LEU A 30 11.45 -22.63 24.77
CA LEU A 30 10.88 -23.67 25.63
C LEU A 30 11.65 -24.98 25.50
N ILE A 31 11.92 -25.43 24.27
CA ILE A 31 12.71 -26.66 24.03
C ILE A 31 14.07 -26.55 24.71
N PHE A 32 14.75 -25.41 24.57
CA PHE A 32 16.05 -25.17 25.20
C PHE A 32 15.98 -25.25 26.73
N VAL A 33 14.99 -24.62 27.36
CA VAL A 33 14.80 -24.65 28.81
C VAL A 33 14.52 -26.07 29.30
N PHE A 34 13.63 -26.81 28.64
CA PHE A 34 13.34 -28.20 28.98
C PHE A 34 14.58 -29.09 28.82
N ALA A 35 15.29 -28.99 27.70
CA ALA A 35 16.48 -29.78 27.44
C ALA A 35 17.59 -29.52 28.47
N LYS A 36 17.80 -28.26 28.85
CA LYS A 36 18.88 -27.87 29.79
C LYS A 36 18.54 -28.16 31.25
N TYR A 37 17.34 -27.78 31.71
CA TYR A 37 17.02 -27.78 33.14
C TYR A 37 16.19 -28.97 33.60
N VAL A 38 15.38 -29.58 32.72
CA VAL A 38 14.54 -30.73 33.08
C VAL A 38 15.25 -32.04 32.75
N PHE A 39 15.83 -32.13 31.54
CA PHE A 39 16.48 -33.36 31.07
C PHE A 39 18.00 -33.38 31.31
N VAL A 40 18.60 -32.26 31.74
CA VAL A 40 20.05 -32.11 32.00
C VAL A 40 20.89 -32.66 30.84
N PHE A 41 20.53 -32.26 29.62
CA PHE A 41 21.08 -32.83 28.40
C PHE A 41 22.42 -32.18 28.03
N GLU A 42 23.55 -32.75 28.47
CA GLU A 42 24.87 -32.17 28.18
C GLU A 42 25.39 -32.55 26.79
N HIS A 43 24.87 -31.89 25.75
CA HIS A 43 25.29 -32.11 24.36
C HIS A 43 25.55 -30.80 23.62
N ILE A 44 26.38 -30.84 22.57
CA ILE A 44 26.74 -29.67 21.74
C ILE A 44 25.55 -28.98 21.06
N LEU A 45 24.36 -29.62 21.05
CA LEU A 45 23.13 -29.04 20.53
C LEU A 45 22.59 -27.91 21.42
N ILE A 46 22.82 -27.96 22.74
CA ILE A 46 22.40 -26.91 23.68
C ILE A 46 23.11 -25.57 23.38
N PRO A 47 24.45 -25.48 23.30
CA PRO A 47 25.09 -24.21 22.96
C PRO A 47 24.73 -23.71 21.56
N ILE A 48 24.55 -24.61 20.57
CA ILE A 48 24.11 -24.22 19.22
C ILE A 48 22.72 -23.57 19.25
N THR A 49 21.77 -24.18 19.96
CA THR A 49 20.42 -23.63 20.11
C THR A 49 20.41 -22.33 20.91
N ALA A 50 21.28 -22.18 21.92
CA ALA A 50 21.45 -20.91 22.63
C ALA A 50 21.94 -19.78 21.71
N VAL A 51 22.97 -20.04 20.90
CA VAL A 51 23.49 -19.06 19.92
C VAL A 51 22.41 -18.67 18.93
N PHE A 52 21.63 -19.65 18.43
CA PHE A 52 20.49 -19.38 17.56
C PHE A 52 19.45 -18.45 18.20
N LEU A 53 19.05 -18.70 19.44
CA LEU A 53 18.09 -17.87 20.16
C LEU A 53 18.60 -16.43 20.33
N VAL A 54 19.88 -16.26 20.66
CA VAL A 54 20.50 -14.94 20.80
C VAL A 54 20.53 -14.19 19.46
N LEU A 55 20.97 -14.85 18.38
CA LEU A 55 21.01 -14.25 17.04
C LEU A 55 19.61 -13.86 16.55
N MET A 56 18.61 -14.71 16.80
CA MET A 56 17.21 -14.44 16.48
C MET A 56 16.65 -13.25 17.25
N LEU A 57 16.92 -13.17 18.56
CA LEU A 57 16.49 -12.06 19.39
C LEU A 57 17.14 -10.74 18.93
N LEU A 58 18.46 -10.76 18.69
CA LEU A 58 19.19 -9.59 18.18
C LEU A 58 18.63 -9.12 16.83
N ASN A 59 18.35 -10.04 15.90
CA ASN A 59 17.78 -9.71 14.59
C ASN A 59 16.38 -9.06 14.72
N LEU A 60 15.55 -9.52 15.66
CA LEU A 60 14.24 -8.93 15.93
C LEU A 60 14.31 -7.55 16.60
N LEU A 61 15.30 -7.32 17.47
CA LEU A 61 15.55 -6.01 18.08
C LEU A 61 16.10 -5.01 17.05
N LEU A 62 17.03 -5.45 16.20
CA LEU A 62 17.62 -4.66 15.12
C LEU A 62 16.57 -4.14 14.13
N LEU A 63 15.47 -4.86 13.94
CA LEU A 63 14.35 -4.43 13.11
C LEU A 63 13.80 -3.05 13.51
N GLU A 64 13.84 -2.70 14.79
CA GLU A 64 13.39 -1.39 15.30
C GLU A 64 14.33 -0.26 14.89
N TRP A 65 15.60 -0.57 14.66
CA TRP A 65 16.63 0.39 14.27
C TRP A 65 16.70 0.59 12.76
N HIS A 66 16.78 -0.50 11.98
CA HIS A 66 16.99 -0.39 10.54
C HIS A 66 15.69 -0.23 9.73
N LYS A 67 14.51 -0.53 10.28
CA LYS A 67 13.18 -0.43 9.62
C LYS A 67 13.07 -1.11 8.24
N ARG A 68 13.96 -2.09 7.96
CA ARG A 68 14.03 -2.84 6.70
C ARG A 68 13.56 -4.27 6.90
N VAL A 69 12.24 -4.49 6.86
CA VAL A 69 11.58 -5.79 7.13
C VAL A 69 12.16 -6.93 6.29
N PHE A 70 12.49 -6.64 5.03
CA PHE A 70 13.04 -7.63 4.10
C PHE A 70 14.36 -8.25 4.60
N ILE A 71 15.25 -7.46 5.19
CA ILE A 71 16.56 -7.93 5.66
C ILE A 71 16.37 -8.83 6.89
N THR A 72 15.55 -8.41 7.86
CA THR A 72 15.25 -9.21 9.05
C THR A 72 14.67 -10.57 8.67
N TYR A 73 13.77 -10.58 7.69
CA TYR A 73 13.14 -11.80 7.20
C TYR A 73 14.15 -12.76 6.56
N GLN A 74 15.07 -12.25 5.73
CA GLN A 74 16.13 -13.06 5.15
C GLN A 74 17.07 -13.64 6.20
N LEU A 75 17.52 -12.82 7.16
CA LEU A 75 18.37 -13.28 8.26
C LEU A 75 17.68 -14.35 9.11
N LEU A 76 16.37 -14.20 9.34
CA LEU A 76 15.57 -15.18 10.08
C LEU A 76 15.56 -16.54 9.39
N ILE A 77 15.37 -16.58 8.06
CA ILE A 77 15.44 -17.83 7.29
C ILE A 77 16.84 -18.43 7.34
N VAL A 78 17.89 -17.61 7.14
CA VAL A 78 19.29 -18.08 7.14
C VAL A 78 19.67 -18.69 8.48
N PHE A 79 19.39 -18.01 9.60
CA PHE A 79 19.71 -18.53 10.93
C PHE A 79 18.93 -19.80 11.24
N SER A 80 17.63 -19.82 10.93
CA SER A 80 16.80 -21.02 11.16
C SER A 80 17.30 -22.21 10.34
N TYR A 81 17.62 -21.98 9.07
CA TYR A 81 18.15 -23.00 8.18
C TYR A 81 19.49 -23.56 8.67
N MET A 82 20.45 -22.69 9.04
CA MET A 82 21.76 -23.12 9.55
C MET A 82 21.60 -23.99 10.80
N THR A 83 20.72 -23.60 11.73
CA THR A 83 20.42 -24.39 12.93
C THR A 83 19.75 -25.72 12.60
N PHE A 84 18.82 -25.78 11.64
CA PHE A 84 18.16 -27.04 11.26
C PHE A 84 19.11 -28.01 10.55
N VAL A 85 20.03 -27.51 9.73
CA VAL A 85 21.08 -28.34 9.10
C VAL A 85 22.00 -28.93 10.16
N LEU A 86 22.47 -28.12 11.11
CA LEU A 86 23.30 -28.60 12.22
C LEU A 86 22.55 -29.61 13.08
N MET A 87 21.28 -29.34 13.40
CA MET A 87 20.45 -30.25 14.17
C MET A 87 20.31 -31.59 13.45
N ALA A 88 19.93 -31.59 12.18
CA ALA A 88 19.82 -32.79 11.37
C ALA A 88 21.14 -33.57 11.28
N TRP A 89 22.28 -32.88 11.16
CA TRP A 89 23.59 -33.53 11.13
C TRP A 89 23.89 -34.31 12.41
N PHE A 90 23.64 -33.70 13.58
CA PHE A 90 23.91 -34.34 14.87
C PHE A 90 22.88 -35.38 15.28
N THR A 91 21.67 -35.34 14.74
CA THR A 91 20.58 -36.28 15.11
C THR A 91 20.46 -37.48 14.18
N GLY A 92 21.52 -37.80 13.40
CA GLY A 92 21.56 -38.97 12.52
C GLY A 92 21.36 -38.71 11.03
N GLY A 93 21.52 -37.45 10.58
CA GLY A 93 21.50 -37.08 9.17
C GLY A 93 20.18 -37.45 8.50
N LEU A 94 20.27 -38.17 7.36
CA LEU A 94 19.11 -38.63 6.58
C LEU A 94 18.11 -39.49 7.33
N ASN A 95 18.59 -40.26 8.31
CA ASN A 95 17.74 -41.13 9.11
C ASN A 95 17.03 -40.36 10.24
N SER A 96 17.37 -39.08 10.40
CA SER A 96 16.79 -38.22 11.41
C SER A 96 15.49 -37.56 10.93
N PRO A 97 14.44 -37.56 11.75
CA PRO A 97 13.23 -36.82 11.44
C PRO A 97 13.42 -35.29 11.43
N ALA A 98 14.55 -34.80 11.93
CA ALA A 98 14.92 -33.39 11.88
C ALA A 98 15.01 -32.83 10.44
N ILE A 99 15.21 -33.68 9.42
CA ILE A 99 15.24 -33.24 8.02
C ILE A 99 13.91 -32.66 7.57
N PHE A 100 12.79 -33.17 8.09
CA PHE A 100 11.48 -32.60 7.77
C PHE A 100 11.41 -31.13 8.19
N ILE A 101 12.12 -30.73 9.25
CA ILE A 101 12.16 -29.35 9.73
C ILE A 101 12.84 -28.42 8.72
N ILE A 102 13.87 -28.90 7.99
CA ILE A 102 14.55 -28.12 6.94
C ILE A 102 13.59 -27.74 5.81
N THR A 103 12.56 -28.57 5.53
CA THR A 103 11.58 -28.32 4.46
C THR A 103 10.67 -27.12 4.74
N VAL A 104 10.64 -26.62 5.98
CA VAL A 104 9.88 -25.43 6.36
C VAL A 104 10.54 -24.15 5.85
N CYS A 105 11.87 -24.13 5.68
CA CYS A 105 12.60 -22.94 5.21
C CYS A 105 12.14 -22.49 3.80
N PRO A 106 11.98 -23.38 2.81
CA PRO A 106 11.36 -23.03 1.52
C PRO A 106 9.93 -22.49 1.65
N VAL A 107 9.09 -23.10 2.48
CA VAL A 107 7.70 -22.65 2.71
C VAL A 107 7.69 -21.24 3.28
N ALA A 108 8.56 -20.96 4.25
CA ALA A 108 8.80 -19.61 4.74
C ALA A 108 9.27 -18.70 3.59
N ALA A 109 10.29 -19.07 2.81
CA ALA A 109 10.79 -18.24 1.72
C ALA A 109 9.73 -17.88 0.66
N PHE A 110 8.82 -18.80 0.32
CA PHE A 110 7.68 -18.55 -0.58
C PHE A 110 6.70 -17.52 -0.04
N SER A 111 6.58 -17.40 1.29
CA SER A 111 5.75 -16.38 1.93
C SER A 111 6.23 -14.96 1.61
N SER A 112 7.53 -14.77 1.34
CA SER A 112 8.10 -13.47 1.03
C SER A 112 8.14 -13.21 -0.48
N SER A 113 8.64 -14.16 -1.27
CA SER A 113 8.74 -13.98 -2.71
C SER A 113 8.86 -15.32 -3.44
N LYS A 114 8.27 -15.41 -4.63
CA LYS A 114 8.41 -16.56 -5.53
C LYS A 114 9.88 -16.86 -5.87
N LYS A 115 10.70 -15.82 -6.08
CA LYS A 115 12.14 -15.99 -6.38
C LYS A 115 12.90 -16.56 -5.18
N GLN A 116 12.63 -16.04 -3.99
CA GLN A 116 13.25 -16.52 -2.74
C GLN A 116 12.85 -17.97 -2.46
N GLY A 117 11.57 -18.31 -2.61
CA GLY A 117 11.08 -19.68 -2.46
C GLY A 117 11.83 -20.67 -3.36
N LEU A 118 11.99 -20.35 -4.65
CA LEU A 118 12.75 -21.19 -5.59
C LEU A 118 14.23 -21.36 -5.19
N ILE A 119 14.89 -20.28 -4.79
CA ILE A 119 16.30 -20.31 -4.34
C ILE A 119 16.43 -21.21 -3.11
N TRP A 120 15.60 -21.01 -2.09
CA TRP A 120 15.66 -21.80 -0.87
C TRP A 120 15.26 -23.26 -1.08
N SER A 121 14.28 -23.54 -1.94
CA SER A 121 13.98 -24.91 -2.38
C SER A 121 15.19 -25.59 -3.00
N ALA A 122 15.88 -24.91 -3.93
CA ALA A 122 17.10 -25.45 -4.55
C ALA A 122 18.20 -25.69 -3.51
N ILE A 123 18.44 -24.73 -2.60
CA ILE A 123 19.41 -24.88 -1.50
C ILE A 123 19.07 -26.12 -0.65
N THR A 124 17.83 -26.25 -0.18
CA THR A 124 17.42 -27.41 0.62
C THR A 124 17.57 -28.73 -0.12
N PHE A 125 17.24 -28.76 -1.41
CA PHE A 125 17.39 -29.95 -2.25
C PHE A 125 18.86 -30.37 -2.36
N PHE A 126 19.76 -29.43 -2.65
CA PHE A 126 21.20 -29.71 -2.68
C PHE A 126 21.75 -30.10 -1.31
N THR A 127 21.19 -29.59 -0.21
CA THR A 127 21.60 -29.99 1.15
C THR A 127 21.25 -31.43 1.44
N ILE A 128 20.05 -31.86 1.06
CA ILE A 128 19.61 -33.24 1.23
C ILE A 128 20.48 -34.17 0.38
N ILE A 129 20.81 -33.79 -0.85
CA ILE A 129 21.75 -34.53 -1.70
C ILE A 129 23.15 -34.59 -1.07
N ALA A 130 23.65 -33.47 -0.56
CA ALA A 130 24.95 -33.44 0.11
C ALA A 130 24.98 -34.33 1.35
N MET A 131 23.90 -34.36 2.13
CA MET A 131 23.75 -35.27 3.27
C MET A 131 23.66 -36.74 2.84
N LEU A 132 23.05 -37.05 1.70
CA LEU A 132 23.01 -38.40 1.14
C LEU A 132 24.40 -38.91 0.78
N ILE A 133 25.18 -38.09 0.06
CA ILE A 133 26.53 -38.42 -0.37
C ILE A 133 27.45 -38.61 0.84
N ASN A 134 27.30 -37.76 1.86
CA ASN A 134 28.13 -37.79 3.08
C ASN A 134 27.52 -38.66 4.19
N SER A 135 26.61 -39.58 3.87
CA SER A 135 25.93 -40.43 4.86
C SER A 135 26.89 -41.22 5.77
N ASN A 136 28.07 -41.56 5.28
CA ASN A 136 29.11 -42.27 6.04
C ASN A 136 29.87 -41.39 7.06
N LEU A 137 29.80 -40.06 6.92
CA LEU A 137 30.49 -39.08 7.79
C LEU A 137 29.58 -38.55 8.91
N VAL A 138 28.32 -38.98 8.94
CA VAL A 138 27.34 -38.52 9.93
C VAL A 138 27.62 -39.22 11.27
N PRO A 139 27.71 -38.48 12.39
CA PRO A 139 27.90 -39.07 13.71
C PRO A 139 26.72 -39.97 14.10
N GLU A 140 26.94 -40.88 15.05
CA GLU A 140 25.87 -41.70 15.59
C GLU A 140 24.72 -40.83 16.11
N SER A 141 23.49 -41.25 15.81
CA SER A 141 22.29 -40.52 16.19
C SER A 141 22.19 -40.44 17.71
N ILE A 142 22.09 -39.22 18.20
CA ILE A 142 21.76 -38.92 19.60
C ILE A 142 20.38 -39.47 19.99
N ILE A 143 19.48 -39.63 19.01
CA ILE A 143 18.13 -40.14 19.23
C ILE A 143 18.19 -41.67 19.27
N THR A 144 17.88 -42.25 20.43
CA THR A 144 17.74 -43.70 20.62
C THR A 144 16.62 -44.26 19.72
N ILE A 145 16.79 -45.48 19.23
CA ILE A 145 15.82 -46.20 18.37
C ILE A 145 14.40 -46.18 18.96
N GLN A 146 14.25 -46.32 20.28
CA GLN A 146 12.95 -46.29 20.96
C GLN A 146 12.25 -44.91 20.91
N MET A 147 13.02 -43.82 20.89
CA MET A 147 12.51 -42.44 20.88
C MET A 147 12.32 -41.88 19.46
N GLN A 148 12.84 -42.56 18.44
CA GLN A 148 12.84 -42.10 17.06
C GLN A 148 11.42 -41.92 16.50
N THR A 149 10.50 -42.83 16.82
CA THR A 149 9.09 -42.74 16.37
C THR A 149 8.39 -41.54 16.98
N SER A 150 8.53 -41.32 18.30
CA SER A 150 7.95 -40.15 18.97
C SER A 150 8.53 -38.84 18.45
N PHE A 151 9.85 -38.78 18.26
CA PHE A 151 10.51 -37.60 17.70
C PHE A 151 10.07 -37.32 16.25
N SER A 152 9.86 -38.37 15.45
CA SER A 152 9.31 -38.23 14.09
C SER A 152 7.92 -37.62 14.09
N PHE A 153 7.05 -38.13 14.96
CA PHE A 153 5.69 -37.63 15.11
C PHE A 153 5.67 -36.14 15.49
N PHE A 154 6.45 -35.74 16.51
CA PHE A 154 6.53 -34.34 16.91
C PHE A 154 7.16 -33.44 15.84
N SER A 155 8.16 -33.92 15.11
CA SER A 155 8.79 -33.16 14.02
C SER A 155 7.82 -32.90 12.87
N ILE A 156 7.06 -33.91 12.45
CA ILE A 156 6.05 -33.75 11.39
C ILE A 156 4.91 -32.83 11.84
N MET A 157 4.41 -33.00 13.06
CA MET A 157 3.40 -32.11 13.63
C MET A 157 3.89 -30.65 13.70
N PHE A 158 5.14 -30.44 14.10
CA PHE A 158 5.75 -29.11 14.14
C PHE A 158 5.84 -28.48 12.74
N VAL A 159 6.30 -29.25 11.74
CA VAL A 159 6.40 -28.81 10.34
C VAL A 159 5.03 -28.40 9.79
N LEU A 160 3.99 -29.21 10.02
CA LEU A 160 2.63 -28.92 9.58
C LEU A 160 2.07 -27.68 10.28
N ALA A 161 2.22 -27.58 11.61
CA ALA A 161 1.77 -26.43 12.38
C ALA A 161 2.43 -25.12 11.90
N LEU A 162 3.75 -25.13 11.67
CA LEU A 162 4.46 -23.94 11.17
C LEU A 162 4.04 -23.59 9.74
N SER A 163 3.86 -24.60 8.87
CA SER A 163 3.44 -24.39 7.48
C SER A 163 2.03 -23.79 7.38
N ILE A 164 1.10 -24.27 8.21
CA ILE A 164 -0.27 -23.74 8.32
C ILE A 164 -0.24 -22.31 8.86
N LEU A 165 0.54 -22.04 9.91
CA LEU A 165 0.66 -20.72 10.52
C LEU A 165 1.24 -19.69 9.54
N ILE A 166 2.31 -20.05 8.82
CA ILE A 166 2.91 -19.21 7.78
C ILE A 166 1.88 -18.94 6.68
N SER A 167 1.20 -19.99 6.18
CA SER A 167 0.18 -19.86 5.14
C SER A 167 -0.98 -18.96 5.57
N TYR A 168 -1.48 -19.12 6.80
CA TYR A 168 -2.55 -18.30 7.36
C TYR A 168 -2.14 -16.82 7.48
N LEU A 169 -0.94 -16.55 8.01
CA LEU A 169 -0.41 -15.19 8.15
C LEU A 169 -0.26 -14.50 6.80
N VAL A 170 0.28 -15.19 5.80
CA VAL A 170 0.42 -14.67 4.43
C VAL A 170 -0.92 -14.35 3.83
N ASN A 171 -1.86 -15.30 3.89
CA ASN A 171 -3.15 -15.16 3.23
C ASN A 171 -3.95 -14.00 3.84
N ARG A 172 -3.96 -13.90 5.18
CA ARG A 172 -4.57 -12.76 5.88
C ARG A 172 -3.91 -11.44 5.51
N SER A 173 -2.58 -11.41 5.37
CA SER A 173 -1.87 -10.20 4.95
C SER A 173 -2.27 -9.78 3.53
N SER A 174 -2.33 -10.71 2.57
CA SER A 174 -2.66 -10.45 1.17
C SER A 174 -4.11 -10.00 0.96
N PHE A 175 -5.08 -10.67 1.58
CA PHE A 175 -6.50 -10.37 1.39
C PHE A 175 -6.90 -8.96 1.83
N ASP A 176 -6.40 -8.53 2.98
CA ASP A 176 -6.74 -7.19 3.50
C ASP A 176 -6.15 -6.08 2.62
N VAL A 177 -4.98 -6.31 2.01
CA VAL A 177 -4.37 -5.37 1.06
C VAL A 177 -5.22 -5.26 -0.20
N HIS A 178 -5.66 -6.39 -0.73
CA HIS A 178 -6.53 -6.40 -1.90
C HIS A 178 -7.87 -5.72 -1.61
N ARG A 179 -8.44 -5.93 -0.42
CA ARG A 179 -9.66 -5.25 0.02
C ARG A 179 -9.49 -3.74 0.16
N ALA A 180 -8.40 -3.28 0.78
CA ALA A 180 -8.10 -1.86 0.92
C ALA A 180 -7.94 -1.19 -0.46
N PHE A 181 -7.14 -1.79 -1.35
CA PHE A 181 -6.95 -1.29 -2.71
C PHE A 181 -8.26 -1.23 -3.51
N ASN A 182 -9.09 -2.27 -3.42
CA ASN A 182 -10.39 -2.30 -4.10
C ASN A 182 -11.35 -1.22 -3.57
N ARG A 183 -11.31 -0.94 -2.26
CA ARG A 183 -12.10 0.13 -1.64
C ARG A 183 -11.67 1.51 -2.15
N ASP A 184 -10.37 1.79 -2.13
CA ASP A 184 -9.82 3.07 -2.59
C ASP A 184 -10.09 3.28 -4.09
N SER A 185 -9.94 2.22 -4.89
CA SER A 185 -10.23 2.25 -6.33
C SER A 185 -11.70 2.53 -6.61
N LYS A 186 -12.60 1.95 -5.82
CA LYS A 186 -14.05 2.22 -5.92
C LYS A 186 -14.37 3.67 -5.56
N GLU A 187 -13.81 4.18 -4.46
CA GLU A 187 -14.03 5.57 -4.04
C GLU A 187 -13.55 6.58 -5.10
N LEU A 188 -12.36 6.35 -5.68
CA LEU A 188 -11.84 7.17 -6.76
C LEU A 188 -12.72 7.12 -8.01
N ARG A 189 -13.23 5.93 -8.36
CA ARG A 189 -14.14 5.76 -9.49
C ARG A 189 -15.46 6.50 -9.27
N ASP A 190 -16.04 6.41 -8.08
CA ASP A 190 -17.28 7.10 -7.72
C ASP A 190 -17.08 8.63 -7.75
N LYS A 191 -15.94 9.13 -7.26
CA LYS A 191 -15.56 10.55 -7.38
C LYS A 191 -15.38 10.99 -8.83
N SER A 192 -14.72 10.19 -9.66
CA SER A 192 -14.54 10.48 -11.09
C SER A 192 -15.87 10.55 -11.81
N LEU A 193 -16.77 9.58 -11.55
CA LEU A 193 -18.11 9.56 -12.14
C LEU A 193 -18.93 10.78 -11.71
N ARG A 194 -18.82 11.21 -10.45
CA ARG A 194 -19.49 12.42 -9.97
C ARG A 194 -18.97 13.68 -10.66
N LEU A 195 -17.65 13.79 -10.87
CA LEU A 195 -17.06 14.91 -11.61
C LEU A 195 -17.48 14.91 -13.08
N GLU A 196 -17.52 13.74 -13.72
CA GLU A 196 -17.99 13.58 -15.10
C GLU A 196 -19.46 13.99 -15.25
N ASN A 197 -20.32 13.56 -14.33
CA ASN A 197 -21.73 13.97 -14.31
C ASN A 197 -21.88 15.48 -14.11
N LEU A 198 -21.11 16.10 -13.20
CA LEU A 198 -21.12 17.56 -13.01
C LEU A 198 -20.64 18.30 -14.27
N THR A 199 -19.55 17.82 -14.88
CA THR A 199 -19.01 18.38 -16.13
C THR A 199 -20.04 18.29 -17.26
N THR A 200 -20.75 17.16 -17.34
CA THR A 200 -21.83 16.95 -18.31
C THR A 200 -22.97 17.95 -18.06
N LEU A 201 -23.44 18.11 -16.82
CA LEU A 201 -24.48 19.08 -16.49
C LEU A 201 -24.09 20.52 -16.86
N LEU A 202 -22.83 20.91 -16.61
CA LEU A 202 -22.31 22.23 -16.98
C LEU A 202 -22.22 22.43 -18.50
N ASN A 203 -21.76 21.40 -19.23
CA ASN A 203 -21.57 21.46 -20.67
C ASN A 203 -22.89 21.43 -21.47
N TYR A 204 -23.93 20.78 -20.94
CA TYR A 204 -25.26 20.70 -21.56
C TYR A 204 -26.25 21.76 -21.06
N SER A 205 -25.85 22.60 -20.09
CA SER A 205 -26.63 23.77 -19.72
C SER A 205 -26.78 24.72 -20.92
N ASN A 206 -27.92 25.39 -21.04
CA ASN A 206 -28.13 26.42 -22.08
C ASN A 206 -27.69 27.83 -21.61
N ASP A 207 -27.31 27.96 -20.35
CA ASP A 207 -26.86 29.21 -19.74
C ASP A 207 -25.34 29.36 -19.92
N LEU A 208 -24.86 30.58 -20.07
CA LEU A 208 -23.43 30.88 -20.07
C LEU A 208 -22.91 30.67 -18.66
N MET A 209 -21.97 29.75 -18.44
CA MET A 209 -21.41 29.50 -17.11
C MET A 209 -19.91 29.71 -17.12
N CYS A 210 -19.40 30.46 -16.15
CA CYS A 210 -17.96 30.70 -16.01
C CYS A 210 -17.53 30.84 -14.55
N VAL A 211 -16.22 30.71 -14.33
CA VAL A 211 -15.56 30.99 -13.07
C VAL A 211 -14.59 32.13 -13.29
N ILE A 212 -14.74 33.21 -12.53
CA ILE A 212 -13.95 34.43 -12.66
C ILE A 212 -13.15 34.64 -11.37
N ASP A 213 -11.86 34.91 -11.49
CA ASP A 213 -11.03 35.30 -10.35
C ASP A 213 -11.36 36.73 -9.92
N LEU A 214 -11.69 36.95 -8.64
CA LEU A 214 -12.15 38.27 -8.18
C LEU A 214 -11.02 39.33 -8.13
N GLY A 215 -9.77 38.90 -8.00
CA GLY A 215 -8.62 39.82 -7.93
C GLY A 215 -8.18 40.32 -9.31
N THR A 216 -8.18 39.44 -10.30
CA THR A 216 -7.67 39.70 -11.65
C THR A 216 -8.76 39.89 -12.69
N LEU A 217 -10.00 39.47 -12.40
CA LEU A 217 -11.11 39.34 -13.35
C LEU A 217 -10.83 38.40 -14.52
N ALA A 218 -9.81 37.53 -14.40
CA ALA A 218 -9.51 36.52 -15.39
C ALA A 218 -10.55 35.40 -15.34
N ILE A 219 -10.93 34.90 -16.52
CA ILE A 219 -11.86 33.76 -16.63
C ILE A 219 -11.06 32.46 -16.49
N ASP A 220 -11.18 31.78 -15.35
CA ASP A 220 -10.49 30.52 -15.09
C ASP A 220 -11.08 29.36 -15.89
N ASP A 221 -12.41 29.29 -15.92
CA ASP A 221 -13.12 28.22 -16.61
C ASP A 221 -14.46 28.70 -17.15
N LEU A 222 -14.94 28.03 -18.19
CA LEU A 222 -16.20 28.35 -18.85
C LEU A 222 -16.77 27.14 -19.61
N ASN A 223 -18.09 27.11 -19.77
CA ASN A 223 -18.76 26.06 -20.52
C ASN A 223 -18.73 26.32 -22.05
N PRO A 224 -18.96 25.29 -22.90
CA PRO A 224 -18.97 25.41 -24.36
C PRO A 224 -20.02 26.38 -24.92
N VAL A 225 -21.01 26.79 -24.12
CA VAL A 225 -22.09 27.69 -24.55
C VAL A 225 -21.56 29.05 -24.98
N PHE A 226 -20.43 29.51 -24.44
CA PHE A 226 -19.77 30.74 -24.92
C PHE A 226 -19.45 30.67 -26.41
N LYS A 227 -18.96 29.53 -26.88
CA LYS A 227 -18.70 29.31 -28.31
C LYS A 227 -20.00 29.29 -29.12
N LEU A 228 -21.02 28.60 -28.61
CA LEU A 228 -22.30 28.44 -29.30
C LEU A 228 -23.10 29.74 -29.40
N LYS A 229 -23.10 30.58 -28.35
CA LYS A 229 -23.93 31.79 -28.27
C LYS A 229 -23.21 33.09 -28.63
N LEU A 230 -21.92 33.20 -28.30
CA LEU A 230 -21.11 34.40 -28.52
C LEU A 230 -20.10 34.24 -29.67
N GLY A 231 -19.82 33.01 -30.11
CA GLY A 231 -18.99 32.73 -31.30
C GLY A 231 -17.47 32.67 -31.06
N TYR A 232 -17.00 32.85 -29.83
CA TYR A 232 -15.57 32.78 -29.49
C TYR A 232 -15.10 31.35 -29.27
N GLU A 233 -13.82 31.08 -29.57
CA GLU A 233 -13.20 29.83 -29.12
C GLU A 233 -12.90 29.91 -27.62
N LEU A 234 -13.08 28.79 -26.91
CA LEU A 234 -12.90 28.75 -25.45
C LEU A 234 -11.47 29.13 -25.04
N SER A 235 -10.49 28.81 -25.89
CA SER A 235 -9.07 29.17 -25.69
C SER A 235 -8.78 30.66 -25.87
N GLU A 236 -9.63 31.42 -26.59
CA GLU A 236 -9.47 32.87 -26.75
C GLU A 236 -9.96 33.62 -25.51
N ILE A 237 -10.94 33.05 -24.81
CA ILE A 237 -11.58 33.66 -23.64
C ILE A 237 -10.90 33.22 -22.34
N ARG A 238 -10.52 31.94 -22.23
CA ARG A 238 -9.95 31.38 -21.00
C ARG A 238 -8.63 32.08 -20.65
N GLY A 239 -8.54 32.56 -19.42
CA GLY A 239 -7.44 33.37 -18.90
C GLY A 239 -7.49 34.85 -19.32
N GLY A 240 -8.43 35.22 -20.21
CA GLY A 240 -8.69 36.60 -20.59
C GLY A 240 -9.50 37.36 -19.54
N ASP A 241 -9.46 38.68 -19.61
CA ASP A 241 -10.20 39.57 -18.74
C ASP A 241 -11.69 39.59 -19.13
N PHE A 242 -12.56 39.22 -18.18
CA PHE A 242 -14.01 39.16 -18.35
C PHE A 242 -14.61 40.48 -18.87
N THR A 243 -14.03 41.62 -18.49
CA THR A 243 -14.52 42.94 -18.88
C THR A 243 -14.39 43.22 -20.37
N GLN A 244 -13.53 42.50 -21.09
CA GLN A 244 -13.37 42.64 -22.54
C GLN A 244 -14.59 42.16 -23.32
N LEU A 245 -15.32 41.20 -22.76
CA LEU A 245 -16.54 40.65 -23.33
C LEU A 245 -17.75 41.58 -23.12
N ILE A 246 -17.64 42.58 -22.24
CA ILE A 246 -18.73 43.49 -21.91
C ILE A 246 -18.62 44.79 -22.75
N GLU A 247 -19.75 45.28 -23.23
CA GLU A 247 -19.88 46.63 -23.79
C GLU A 247 -19.70 47.67 -22.69
N LYS A 248 -18.69 48.55 -22.85
CA LYS A 248 -18.42 49.62 -21.88
C LYS A 248 -19.51 50.68 -21.97
N LYS A 249 -20.32 50.79 -20.91
CA LYS A 249 -21.25 51.90 -20.61
C LYS A 249 -20.93 52.48 -19.24
N GLU A 250 -21.45 53.66 -18.89
CA GLU A 250 -21.21 54.30 -17.58
C GLU A 250 -21.53 53.34 -16.41
N ASP A 251 -22.60 52.55 -16.51
CA ASP A 251 -23.00 51.59 -15.46
C ASP A 251 -22.06 50.37 -15.34
N THR A 252 -21.17 50.15 -16.32
CA THR A 252 -20.31 48.95 -16.36
C THR A 252 -19.18 49.02 -15.33
N GLU A 253 -18.64 50.21 -15.09
CA GLU A 253 -17.54 50.39 -14.12
C GLU A 253 -18.01 50.12 -12.70
N GLN A 254 -19.23 50.55 -12.35
CA GLN A 254 -19.84 50.28 -11.05
C GLN A 254 -20.03 48.77 -10.81
N VAL A 255 -20.56 48.04 -11.79
CA VAL A 255 -20.73 46.58 -11.70
C VAL A 255 -19.39 45.87 -11.52
N ILE A 256 -18.34 46.32 -12.21
CA ILE A 256 -16.99 45.73 -12.09
C ILE A 256 -16.42 45.94 -10.68
N GLU A 257 -16.59 47.13 -10.09
CA GLU A 257 -16.17 47.40 -8.72
C GLU A 257 -16.96 46.56 -7.70
N GLU A 258 -18.26 46.41 -7.92
CA GLU A 258 -19.12 45.57 -7.07
C GLU A 258 -18.64 44.10 -7.12
N ILE A 259 -18.35 43.56 -8.30
CA ILE A 259 -17.79 42.20 -8.47
C ILE A 259 -16.49 42.05 -7.65
N LYS A 260 -15.54 42.98 -7.78
CA LYS A 260 -14.26 42.93 -7.05
C LYS A 260 -14.44 43.00 -5.53
N SER A 261 -15.51 43.64 -5.07
CA SER A 261 -15.82 43.82 -3.64
C SER A 261 -16.59 42.67 -3.00
N LEU A 262 -16.96 41.63 -3.78
CA LEU A 262 -17.73 40.50 -3.28
C LEU A 262 -16.99 39.76 -2.16
N ARG A 263 -17.68 39.59 -1.03
CA ARG A 263 -17.22 38.77 0.11
C ARG A 263 -17.58 37.32 -0.13
N ASP A 264 -16.93 36.40 0.58
CA ASP A 264 -17.20 34.96 0.42
C ASP A 264 -18.67 34.59 0.71
N ASP A 265 -19.22 33.65 -0.07
CA ASP A 265 -20.62 33.21 -0.05
C ASP A 265 -21.68 34.32 -0.33
N GLN A 266 -21.26 35.43 -0.94
CA GLN A 266 -22.16 36.50 -1.38
C GLN A 266 -22.72 36.20 -2.77
N VAL A 267 -24.02 36.46 -2.96
CA VAL A 267 -24.69 36.36 -4.25
C VAL A 267 -24.85 37.77 -4.84
N MET A 268 -24.60 37.88 -6.15
CA MET A 268 -24.76 39.10 -6.92
C MET A 268 -25.59 38.81 -8.16
N GLU A 269 -26.49 39.72 -8.49
CA GLU A 269 -27.25 39.70 -9.73
C GLU A 269 -26.97 41.00 -10.50
N PHE A 270 -26.71 40.89 -11.79
CA PHE A 270 -26.47 42.05 -12.64
C PHE A 270 -26.82 41.74 -14.10
N SER A 271 -27.10 42.77 -14.89
CA SER A 271 -27.34 42.62 -16.33
C SER A 271 -26.22 43.32 -17.09
N CYS A 272 -25.69 42.67 -18.12
CA CYS A 272 -24.69 43.30 -18.98
C CYS A 272 -24.89 42.97 -20.46
N ASN A 273 -24.40 43.88 -21.30
CA ASN A 273 -24.37 43.73 -22.75
C ASN A 273 -23.09 43.01 -23.14
N MET A 274 -23.21 41.77 -23.60
CA MET A 274 -22.09 40.95 -24.05
C MET A 274 -21.84 41.17 -25.54
N LYS A 275 -20.57 41.35 -25.92
CA LYS A 275 -20.11 41.47 -27.31
C LYS A 275 -19.89 40.10 -27.91
N CYS A 276 -20.59 39.79 -28.99
CA CYS A 276 -20.35 38.60 -29.80
C CYS A 276 -19.16 38.81 -30.76
N LYS A 277 -18.54 37.71 -31.21
CA LYS A 277 -17.41 37.76 -32.16
C LYS A 277 -17.79 38.33 -33.53
N ASP A 278 -19.06 38.22 -33.92
CA ASP A 278 -19.61 38.80 -35.14
C ASP A 278 -19.90 40.32 -35.03
N GLY A 279 -19.64 40.92 -33.87
CA GLY A 279 -19.89 42.33 -33.57
C GLY A 279 -21.31 42.63 -33.07
N SER A 280 -22.20 41.64 -33.00
CA SER A 280 -23.52 41.81 -32.39
C SER A 280 -23.42 41.95 -30.87
N ILE A 281 -24.42 42.59 -30.26
CA ILE A 281 -24.50 42.79 -28.81
C ILE A 281 -25.75 42.08 -28.30
N LYS A 282 -25.59 41.26 -27.26
CA LYS A 282 -26.68 40.51 -26.62
C LYS A 282 -26.74 40.80 -25.13
N ILE A 283 -27.93 40.93 -24.59
CA ILE A 283 -28.15 41.19 -23.16
C ILE A 283 -28.18 39.86 -22.42
N TYR A 284 -27.44 39.77 -21.31
CA TYR A 284 -27.50 38.63 -20.41
C TYR A 284 -27.73 39.10 -18.97
N ASN A 285 -28.59 38.39 -18.26
CA ASN A 285 -28.77 38.52 -16.82
C ASN A 285 -27.89 37.47 -16.13
N TRP A 286 -26.96 37.96 -15.32
CA TRP A 286 -25.98 37.18 -14.60
C TRP A 286 -26.39 37.00 -13.15
N VAL A 287 -26.17 35.79 -12.64
CA VAL A 287 -26.20 35.46 -11.21
C VAL A 287 -24.85 34.86 -10.87
N GLY A 288 -24.14 35.48 -9.93
CA GLY A 288 -22.83 35.04 -9.47
C GLY A 288 -22.83 34.74 -7.97
N ILE A 289 -22.14 33.67 -7.57
CA ILE A 289 -21.82 33.41 -6.17
C ILE A 289 -20.30 33.43 -5.98
N SER A 290 -19.83 34.21 -5.02
CA SER A 290 -18.42 34.24 -4.64
C SER A 290 -18.10 33.07 -3.71
N LYS A 291 -17.00 32.36 -4.01
CA LYS A 291 -16.47 31.30 -3.16
C LYS A 291 -14.95 31.20 -3.33
N ASN A 292 -14.21 31.20 -2.23
CA ASN A 292 -12.75 31.09 -2.21
C ASN A 292 -12.03 32.13 -3.12
N GLY A 293 -12.52 33.37 -3.14
CA GLY A 293 -11.94 34.43 -3.98
C GLY A 293 -12.25 34.34 -5.47
N LYS A 294 -13.19 33.48 -5.87
CA LYS A 294 -13.68 33.34 -7.25
C LYS A 294 -15.17 33.55 -7.31
N MET A 295 -15.67 34.13 -8.40
CA MET A 295 -17.10 34.19 -8.71
C MET A 295 -17.48 33.05 -9.64
N HIS A 296 -18.40 32.18 -9.20
CA HIS A 296 -19.06 31.19 -10.03
C HIS A 296 -20.33 31.82 -10.59
N ALA A 297 -20.34 32.10 -11.90
CA ALA A 297 -21.39 32.89 -12.53
C ALA A 297 -22.15 32.09 -13.59
N SER A 298 -23.45 32.36 -13.69
CA SER A 298 -24.34 31.83 -14.71
C SER A 298 -25.15 32.96 -15.33
N ALA A 299 -25.25 32.99 -16.65
CA ALA A 299 -25.96 34.02 -17.41
C ALA A 299 -27.03 33.44 -18.32
N ARG A 300 -28.20 34.08 -18.34
CA ARG A 300 -29.32 33.73 -19.22
C ARG A 300 -29.77 34.95 -20.01
N GLU A 301 -30.23 34.73 -21.24
CA GLU A 301 -30.88 35.77 -22.03
C GLU A 301 -32.24 36.12 -21.39
N PRO A 302 -32.58 37.41 -21.26
CA PRO A 302 -33.92 37.80 -20.82
C PRO A 302 -34.98 37.25 -21.79
N ALA A 303 -36.07 36.72 -21.23
CA ALA A 303 -37.18 36.12 -21.98
C ALA A 303 -37.99 37.15 -22.76
#